data_AF-A0A5D6WD67-F1
#
_entry.id   AF-A0A5D6WD67-F1
#
_cell.length_a   1.000
_cell.length_b   1.000
_cell.length_c   1.000
_cell.angle_alpha   90.00
_cell.angle_beta   90.00
_cell.angle_gamma   90.00
#
_symmetry.space_group_name_H-M   'P 1'
#
loop_
_entity.id
_entity.type
_entity.pdbx_description
1 polymer ?
#
loop_
_entity_poly.entity_id
_entity_poly.type
_entity_poly.pdbx_seq_one_letter_code
_entity_poly.pdbx_strand_id
1 'polypeptide(L)'
;MSRFRRKSNRKNLKHFKKVVNYSAGLGQKSRNEVLHEYYKQNVNDTRLWQDTIIDMLIIFCYALNKEYGFGKTRVNRFYEKTASISQCVRLNYVTFAELEKILQEEAKYTYDHVDYSKENYSRENRIRLKTIEEVSVIMYFAMFEVYNFQAKRLKKIGACMAAETSAMAKGKITVADLEKVLDKKAHITFDKDFSHKEEATA
;
A
#
# COMPACT_ATOMS: atom_id res chain seq x y z
N MET A 1 -36.34 -58.10 -31.13
CA MET A 1 -36.19 -56.63 -31.03
C MET A 1 -35.09 -56.10 -30.06
N SER A 2 -34.17 -56.92 -29.52
CA SER A 2 -33.31 -56.48 -28.39
C SER A 2 -31.99 -55.77 -28.78
N ARG A 3 -31.42 -56.03 -29.97
CA ARG A 3 -30.11 -55.46 -30.38
C ARG A 3 -30.17 -53.97 -30.76
N PHE A 4 -31.26 -53.52 -31.38
CA PHE A 4 -31.44 -52.11 -31.76
C PHE A 4 -31.57 -51.19 -30.54
N ARG A 5 -32.34 -51.61 -29.53
CA ARG A 5 -32.54 -50.88 -28.28
C ARG A 5 -31.22 -50.73 -27.50
N ARG A 6 -30.39 -51.78 -27.47
CA ARG A 6 -29.03 -51.74 -26.88
C ARG A 6 -28.09 -50.78 -27.62
N LYS A 7 -28.12 -50.78 -28.95
CA LYS A 7 -27.28 -49.88 -29.79
C LYS A 7 -27.68 -48.42 -29.60
N SER A 8 -28.99 -48.14 -29.55
CA SER A 8 -29.53 -46.80 -29.27
C SER A 8 -29.14 -46.32 -27.87
N ASN A 9 -29.35 -47.15 -26.84
CA ASN A 9 -28.96 -46.82 -25.46
C ASN A 9 -27.45 -46.53 -25.34
N ARG A 10 -26.58 -47.31 -26.00
CA ARG A 10 -25.12 -47.06 -25.98
C ARG A 10 -24.75 -45.73 -26.64
N LYS A 11 -25.44 -45.32 -27.71
CA LYS A 11 -25.22 -44.01 -28.36
C LYS A 11 -25.68 -42.86 -27.45
N ASN A 12 -26.85 -42.99 -26.82
CA ASN A 12 -27.39 -41.98 -25.91
C ASN A 12 -26.50 -41.81 -24.67
N LEU A 13 -26.01 -42.90 -24.07
CA LEU A 13 -25.06 -42.86 -22.96
C LEU A 13 -23.74 -42.17 -23.34
N LYS A 14 -23.20 -42.44 -24.55
CA LYS A 14 -21.99 -41.76 -25.03
C LYS A 14 -22.22 -40.27 -25.23
N HIS A 15 -23.36 -39.90 -25.81
CA HIS A 15 -23.73 -38.50 -26.00
C HIS A 15 -23.89 -37.78 -24.65
N PHE A 16 -24.60 -38.39 -23.70
CA PHE A 16 -24.78 -37.84 -22.36
C PHE A 16 -23.44 -37.67 -21.63
N LYS A 17 -22.56 -38.68 -21.64
CA LYS A 17 -21.20 -38.56 -21.09
C LYS A 17 -20.41 -37.44 -21.74
N LYS A 18 -20.52 -37.26 -23.06
CA LYS A 18 -19.84 -36.17 -23.78
C LYS A 18 -20.38 -34.80 -23.35
N VAL A 19 -21.69 -34.65 -23.18
CA VAL A 19 -22.33 -33.42 -22.72
C VAL A 19 -21.92 -33.09 -21.28
N VAL A 20 -21.94 -34.07 -20.37
CA VAL A 20 -21.52 -33.89 -18.96
C VAL A 20 -20.04 -33.50 -18.88
N ASN A 21 -19.17 -34.15 -19.65
CA ASN A 21 -17.74 -33.81 -19.67
C ASN A 21 -17.52 -32.40 -20.26
N TYR A 22 -18.29 -32.01 -21.26
CA TYR A 22 -18.23 -30.66 -21.83
C TYR A 22 -18.69 -29.59 -20.83
N SER A 23 -19.81 -29.81 -20.12
CA SER A 23 -20.28 -28.89 -19.09
C SER A 23 -19.31 -28.80 -17.91
N ALA A 24 -18.72 -29.93 -17.49
CA ALA A 24 -17.68 -29.93 -16.45
C ALA A 24 -16.41 -29.19 -16.92
N GLY A 25 -16.00 -29.38 -18.18
CA GLY A 25 -14.88 -28.66 -18.78
C GLY A 25 -15.12 -27.15 -18.88
N LEU A 26 -16.33 -26.72 -19.25
CA LEU A 26 -16.73 -25.31 -19.23
C LEU A 26 -16.72 -24.74 -17.81
N GLY A 27 -17.25 -25.48 -16.83
CA GLY A 27 -17.22 -25.08 -15.42
C GLY A 27 -15.80 -24.96 -14.86
N GLN A 28 -14.87 -25.81 -15.30
CA GLN A 28 -13.47 -25.71 -14.91
C GLN A 28 -12.78 -24.50 -15.57
N LYS A 29 -13.08 -24.23 -16.85
CA LYS A 29 -12.56 -23.05 -17.56
C LYS A 29 -13.02 -21.76 -16.91
N SER A 30 -14.31 -21.62 -16.62
CA SER A 30 -14.84 -20.41 -15.97
C SER A 30 -14.27 -20.20 -14.57
N ARG A 31 -14.08 -21.29 -13.78
CA ARG A 31 -13.37 -21.21 -12.49
C ARG A 31 -11.94 -20.72 -12.66
N ASN A 32 -11.20 -21.25 -13.63
CA ASN A 32 -9.82 -20.85 -13.89
C ASN A 32 -9.74 -19.39 -14.35
N GLU A 33 -10.69 -18.91 -15.18
CA GLU A 33 -10.78 -17.52 -15.59
C GLU A 33 -11.02 -16.58 -14.40
N VAL A 34 -11.96 -16.92 -13.51
CA VAL A 34 -12.22 -16.15 -12.29
C VAL A 34 -10.98 -16.12 -11.37
N LEU A 35 -10.31 -17.26 -11.19
CA LEU A 35 -9.07 -17.33 -10.40
C LEU A 35 -7.96 -16.47 -11.00
N HIS A 36 -7.82 -16.47 -12.33
CA HIS A 36 -6.80 -15.70 -13.02
C HIS A 36 -7.06 -14.19 -12.93
N GLU A 37 -8.32 -13.76 -13.07
CA GLU A 37 -8.69 -12.35 -12.88
C GLU A 37 -8.53 -11.92 -11.42
N TYR A 38 -8.88 -12.77 -10.45
CA TYR A 38 -8.61 -12.51 -9.04
C TYR A 38 -7.11 -12.35 -8.75
N TYR A 39 -6.26 -13.21 -9.34
CA TYR A 39 -4.82 -13.11 -9.18
C TYR A 39 -4.27 -11.80 -9.75
N LYS A 40 -4.70 -11.40 -10.96
CA LYS A 40 -4.33 -10.09 -11.54
C LYS A 40 -4.73 -8.93 -10.64
N GLN A 41 -5.93 -8.98 -10.06
CA GLN A 41 -6.41 -7.95 -9.13
C GLN A 41 -5.51 -7.87 -7.89
N ASN A 42 -5.17 -9.01 -7.28
CA ASN A 42 -4.28 -9.03 -6.12
C ASN A 42 -2.88 -8.47 -6.43
N VAL A 43 -2.32 -8.79 -7.60
CA VAL A 43 -1.02 -8.24 -8.04
C VAL A 43 -1.11 -6.73 -8.22
N ASN A 44 -2.18 -6.23 -8.84
CA ASN A 44 -2.40 -4.79 -9.01
C ASN A 44 -2.59 -4.08 -7.67
N ASP A 45 -3.40 -4.64 -6.77
CA ASP A 45 -3.64 -4.09 -5.44
C ASP A 45 -2.33 -4.00 -4.63
N THR A 46 -1.49 -5.04 -4.71
CA THR A 46 -0.17 -5.08 -4.05
C THR A 46 0.76 -4.01 -4.64
N ARG A 47 0.77 -3.87 -5.96
CA ARG A 47 1.56 -2.84 -6.63
C ARG A 47 1.11 -1.44 -6.23
N LEU A 48 -0.20 -1.18 -6.24
CA LEU A 48 -0.76 0.11 -5.80
C LEU A 48 -0.38 0.44 -4.36
N TRP A 49 -0.41 -0.56 -3.47
CA TRP A 49 0.01 -0.40 -2.09
C TRP A 49 1.50 -0.03 -1.99
N GLN A 50 2.38 -0.73 -2.71
CA GLN A 50 3.82 -0.43 -2.74
C GLN A 50 4.12 0.96 -3.30
N ASP A 51 3.54 1.30 -4.46
CA ASP A 51 3.73 2.60 -5.11
C ASP A 51 3.26 3.74 -4.17
N THR A 52 2.13 3.54 -3.48
CA THR A 52 1.60 4.54 -2.53
C THR A 52 2.52 4.75 -1.33
N ILE A 53 3.13 3.68 -0.80
CA ILE A 53 4.10 3.78 0.30
C ILE A 53 5.32 4.60 -0.11
N ILE A 54 5.86 4.33 -1.30
CA ILE A 54 7.04 5.02 -1.83
C ILE A 54 6.73 6.51 -2.01
N ASP A 55 5.61 6.82 -2.65
CA ASP A 55 5.16 8.22 -2.84
C ASP A 55 5.02 8.94 -1.50
N MET A 56 4.40 8.28 -0.50
CA MET A 56 4.22 8.83 0.84
C MET A 56 5.57 9.09 1.53
N LEU A 57 6.51 8.16 1.45
CA LEU A 57 7.84 8.33 2.03
C LEU A 57 8.59 9.51 1.40
N ILE A 58 8.53 9.66 0.07
CA ILE A 58 9.16 10.78 -0.65
C ILE A 58 8.54 12.10 -0.20
N ILE A 59 7.20 12.20 -0.19
CA ILE A 59 6.48 13.41 0.22
C ILE A 59 6.80 13.76 1.67
N PHE A 60 6.83 12.77 2.57
CA PHE A 60 7.12 12.98 3.99
C PHE A 60 8.57 13.44 4.20
N CYS A 61 9.55 12.78 3.57
CA CYS A 61 10.96 13.16 3.66
C CYS A 61 11.21 14.56 3.09
N TYR A 62 10.53 14.91 2.00
CA TYR A 62 10.55 16.25 1.45
C TYR A 62 10.00 17.27 2.45
N ALA A 63 8.87 16.99 3.10
CA ALA A 63 8.31 17.84 4.14
C ALA A 63 9.28 18.01 5.33
N LEU A 64 9.94 16.94 5.77
CA LEU A 64 10.98 17.00 6.81
C LEU A 64 12.17 17.85 6.41
N ASN A 65 12.65 17.72 5.16
CA ASN A 65 13.73 18.54 4.64
C ASN A 65 13.32 20.02 4.57
N LYS A 66 12.15 20.31 4.01
CA LYS A 66 11.65 21.67 3.82
C LYS A 66 11.37 22.40 5.14
N GLU A 67 10.77 21.71 6.12
CA GLU A 67 10.35 22.34 7.37
C GLU A 67 11.43 22.35 8.46
N TYR A 68 12.34 21.37 8.44
CA TYR A 68 13.29 21.14 9.53
C TYR A 68 14.74 20.93 9.06
N GLY A 69 15.02 20.98 7.76
CA GLY A 69 16.36 20.81 7.22
C GLY A 69 16.92 19.40 7.40
N PHE A 70 16.06 18.38 7.42
CA PHE A 70 16.52 17.00 7.56
C PHE A 70 17.38 16.59 6.36
N GLY A 71 18.64 16.25 6.63
CA GLY A 71 19.55 15.61 5.68
C GLY A 71 19.54 14.09 5.82
N LYS A 72 20.35 13.42 4.97
CA LYS A 72 20.44 11.95 4.87
C LYS A 72 20.44 11.21 6.21
N THR A 73 21.33 11.55 7.14
CA THR A 73 21.48 10.81 8.41
C THR A 73 20.20 10.80 9.25
N ARG A 74 19.47 11.93 9.30
CA ARG A 74 18.20 12.00 10.04
C ARG A 74 17.10 11.24 9.30
N VAL A 75 17.07 11.32 7.98
CA VAL A 75 16.08 10.56 7.20
C VAL A 75 16.33 9.06 7.32
N ASN A 76 17.57 8.60 7.32
CA ASN A 76 17.89 7.18 7.52
C ASN A 76 17.42 6.68 8.89
N ARG A 77 17.70 7.43 9.97
CA ARG A 77 17.22 7.05 11.32
C ARG A 77 15.69 7.05 11.41
N PHE A 78 15.03 7.98 10.73
CA PHE A 78 13.57 7.99 10.61
C PHE A 78 13.06 6.75 9.88
N TYR A 79 13.70 6.38 8.76
CA TYR A 79 13.32 5.23 7.96
C TYR A 79 13.52 3.91 8.71
N GLU A 80 14.67 3.71 9.36
CA GLU A 80 14.95 2.54 10.20
C GLU A 80 13.86 2.35 11.26
N LYS A 81 13.45 3.45 11.91
CA LYS A 81 12.39 3.39 12.91
C LYS A 81 11.03 3.09 12.28
N THR A 82 10.70 3.71 11.16
CA THR A 82 9.46 3.47 10.40
C THR A 82 9.36 2.00 9.98
N ALA A 83 10.46 1.41 9.48
CA ALA A 83 10.55 0.00 9.12
C ALA A 83 10.36 -0.92 10.34
N SER A 84 11.00 -0.58 11.47
CA SER A 84 10.84 -1.33 12.72
C SER A 84 9.38 -1.32 13.23
N ILE A 85 8.73 -0.15 13.27
CA ILE A 85 7.33 -0.04 13.69
C ILE A 85 6.41 -0.79 12.71
N SER A 86 6.64 -0.65 11.40
CA SER A 86 5.89 -1.38 10.37
C SER A 86 6.00 -2.89 10.57
N GLN A 87 7.19 -3.40 10.92
CA GLN A 87 7.38 -4.81 11.27
C GLN A 87 6.62 -5.20 12.53
N CYS A 88 6.60 -4.36 13.57
CA CYS A 88 5.83 -4.60 14.79
C CYS A 88 4.33 -4.71 14.50
N VAL A 89 3.79 -3.81 13.66
CA VAL A 89 2.38 -3.87 13.24
C VAL A 89 2.10 -5.13 12.44
N ARG A 90 2.96 -5.47 11.46
CA ARG A 90 2.82 -6.67 10.63
C ARG A 90 2.84 -7.96 11.44
N LEU A 91 3.62 -8.01 12.52
CA LEU A 91 3.72 -9.16 13.42
C LEU A 91 2.68 -9.13 14.55
N ASN A 92 1.74 -8.17 14.52
CA ASN A 92 0.69 -7.98 15.52
C ASN A 92 1.20 -7.75 16.96
N TYR A 93 2.40 -7.18 17.11
CA TYR A 93 2.89 -6.73 18.42
C TYR A 93 2.22 -5.43 18.88
N VAL A 94 1.75 -4.63 17.93
CA VAL A 94 1.03 -3.38 18.16
C VAL A 94 0.01 -3.17 17.04
N THR A 95 -1.11 -2.54 17.35
CA THR A 95 -2.16 -2.17 16.41
C THR A 95 -2.10 -0.69 16.04
N PHE A 96 -2.68 -0.29 14.90
CA PHE A 96 -2.76 1.13 14.52
C PHE A 96 -3.50 1.97 15.57
N ALA A 97 -4.58 1.43 16.16
CA ALA A 97 -5.34 2.09 17.21
C ALA A 97 -4.50 2.34 18.48
N GLU A 98 -3.60 1.42 18.84
CA GLU A 98 -2.68 1.62 19.96
C GLU A 98 -1.64 2.71 19.65
N LEU A 99 -1.08 2.74 18.43
CA LEU A 99 -0.16 3.80 18.01
C LEU A 99 -0.83 5.19 18.05
N GLU A 100 -2.07 5.28 17.55
CA GLU A 100 -2.87 6.51 17.58
C GLU A 100 -3.17 6.96 19.01
N LYS A 101 -3.54 6.01 19.88
CA LYS A 101 -3.77 6.30 21.29
C LYS A 101 -2.53 6.89 21.94
N ILE A 102 -1.35 6.32 21.69
CA ILE A 102 -0.09 6.87 22.23
C ILE A 102 0.19 8.26 21.64
N LEU A 103 -0.01 8.48 20.34
CA LEU A 103 0.13 9.81 19.74
C LEU A 103 -0.81 10.85 20.38
N GLN A 104 -2.04 10.45 20.70
CA GLN A 104 -3.01 11.33 21.35
C GLN A 104 -2.62 11.61 22.81
N GLU A 105 -2.24 10.60 23.57
CA GLU A 105 -1.95 10.71 24.99
C GLU A 105 -0.60 11.38 25.26
N GLU A 106 0.44 11.01 24.51
CA GLU A 106 1.81 11.46 24.76
C GLU A 106 2.24 12.61 23.86
N ALA A 107 1.94 12.55 22.56
CA ALA A 107 2.32 13.60 21.61
C ALA A 107 1.27 14.73 21.51
N LYS A 108 0.13 14.58 22.19
CA LYS A 108 -1.06 15.47 22.10
C LYS A 108 -1.56 15.66 20.67
N TYR A 109 -1.36 14.67 19.82
CA TYR A 109 -1.67 14.71 18.40
C TYR A 109 -2.84 13.76 18.10
N THR A 110 -3.92 14.31 17.55
CA THR A 110 -5.05 13.53 17.06
C THR A 110 -4.91 13.38 15.55
N TYR A 111 -4.97 12.13 15.09
CA TYR A 111 -4.98 11.81 13.67
C TYR A 111 -6.40 11.99 13.12
N ASP A 112 -6.52 12.66 11.97
CA ASP A 112 -7.81 12.89 11.32
C ASP A 112 -8.04 11.77 10.28
N HIS A 113 -9.03 10.91 10.55
CA HIS A 113 -9.38 9.80 9.67
C HIS A 113 -10.14 10.27 8.44
N VAL A 114 -9.91 9.58 7.32
CA VAL A 114 -10.71 9.78 6.10
C VAL A 114 -12.02 9.04 6.26
N ASP A 115 -13.15 9.73 6.07
CA ASP A 115 -14.47 9.10 6.11
C ASP A 115 -14.77 8.39 4.79
N TYR A 116 -14.45 7.09 4.74
CA TYR A 116 -14.71 6.23 3.59
C TYR A 116 -16.19 5.99 3.26
N SER A 117 -17.11 6.36 4.17
CA SER A 117 -18.54 6.08 4.02
C SER A 117 -19.27 7.10 3.13
N LYS A 118 -18.68 8.28 2.93
CA LYS A 118 -19.33 9.41 2.24
C LYS A 118 -19.06 9.49 0.74
N GLU A 119 -18.09 8.77 0.21
CA GLU A 119 -17.67 8.89 -1.18
C GLU A 119 -17.69 7.56 -1.94
N ASN A 120 -18.14 7.60 -3.20
CA ASN A 120 -18.08 6.48 -4.14
C ASN A 120 -16.65 6.27 -4.66
N TYR A 121 -15.70 6.01 -3.75
CA TYR A 121 -14.33 5.73 -4.13
C TYR A 121 -14.23 4.44 -4.94
N SER A 122 -13.49 4.50 -6.05
CA SER A 122 -13.02 3.31 -6.76
C SER A 122 -12.20 2.41 -5.82
N ARG A 123 -12.13 1.11 -6.11
CA ARG A 123 -11.32 0.15 -5.34
C ARG A 123 -9.88 0.64 -5.17
N GLU A 124 -9.28 1.12 -6.25
CA GLU A 124 -7.91 1.64 -6.25
C GLU A 124 -7.75 2.81 -5.29
N ASN A 125 -8.68 3.77 -5.31
CA ASN A 125 -8.64 4.92 -4.39
C ASN A 125 -8.84 4.48 -2.94
N ARG A 126 -9.67 3.48 -2.66
CA ARG A 126 -9.81 2.93 -1.30
C ARG A 126 -8.51 2.32 -0.80
N ILE A 127 -7.82 1.56 -1.64
CA ILE A 127 -6.51 0.98 -1.29
C ILE A 127 -5.52 2.09 -1.02
N ARG A 128 -5.41 3.10 -1.89
CA ARG A 128 -4.50 4.23 -1.72
C ARG A 128 -4.77 4.99 -0.42
N LEU A 129 -6.01 5.40 -0.18
CA LEU A 129 -6.38 6.18 1.00
C LEU A 129 -6.13 5.39 2.29
N LYS A 130 -6.50 4.10 2.32
CA LYS A 130 -6.20 3.22 3.46
C LYS A 130 -4.70 3.09 3.70
N THR A 131 -3.92 2.94 2.63
CA THR A 131 -2.45 2.86 2.72
C THR A 131 -1.87 4.18 3.25
N ILE A 132 -2.35 5.32 2.76
CA ILE A 132 -1.94 6.65 3.22
C ILE A 132 -2.20 6.78 4.73
N GLU A 133 -3.36 6.33 5.20
CA GLU A 133 -3.73 6.40 6.61
C GLU A 133 -2.82 5.55 7.49
N GLU A 134 -2.69 4.26 7.18
CA GLU A 134 -1.84 3.31 7.91
C GLU A 134 -0.38 3.77 7.96
N VAL A 135 0.15 4.22 6.82
CA VAL A 135 1.54 4.68 6.70
C VAL A 135 1.75 5.99 7.45
N SER A 136 0.80 6.93 7.40
CA SER A 136 0.91 8.22 8.09
C SER A 136 0.97 8.05 9.60
N VAL A 137 0.15 7.15 10.16
CA VAL A 137 0.19 6.85 11.61
C VAL A 137 1.58 6.33 12.01
N ILE A 138 2.13 5.38 11.26
CA ILE A 138 3.48 4.83 11.51
C ILE A 138 4.52 5.95 11.43
N MET A 139 4.47 6.79 10.40
CA MET A 139 5.43 7.88 10.20
C MET A 139 5.35 8.94 11.32
N TYR A 140 4.15 9.34 11.74
CA TYR A 140 4.01 10.29 12.84
C TYR A 140 4.47 9.70 14.17
N PHE A 141 4.18 8.42 14.42
CA PHE A 141 4.69 7.71 15.59
C PHE A 141 6.23 7.62 15.57
N ALA A 142 6.83 7.33 14.41
CA ALA A 142 8.28 7.34 14.25
C ALA A 142 8.88 8.73 14.52
N MET A 143 8.22 9.81 14.08
CA MET A 143 8.67 11.18 14.38
C MET A 143 8.58 11.52 15.86
N PHE A 144 7.54 11.04 16.54
CA PHE A 144 7.40 11.16 17.97
C PHE A 144 8.54 10.42 18.69
N GLU A 145 8.77 9.14 18.41
CA GLU A 145 9.78 8.35 19.13
C GLU A 145 11.22 8.79 18.84
N VAL A 146 11.57 9.09 17.59
CA VAL A 146 12.96 9.39 17.23
C VAL A 146 13.35 10.82 17.60
N TYR A 147 12.41 11.77 17.45
CA TYR A 147 12.72 13.20 17.51
C TYR A 147 11.90 13.96 18.56
N ASN A 148 11.04 13.28 19.31
CA ASN A 148 10.10 13.88 20.26
C ASN A 148 9.25 14.97 19.61
N PHE A 149 8.76 14.70 18.40
CA PHE A 149 7.87 15.65 17.71
C PHE A 149 6.48 15.59 18.33
N GLN A 150 6.14 16.67 19.01
CA GLN A 150 4.82 16.91 19.60
C GLN A 150 3.85 17.48 18.55
N ALA A 151 2.56 17.56 18.92
CA ALA A 151 1.46 17.97 18.04
C ALA A 151 1.75 19.15 17.10
N LYS A 152 2.35 20.23 17.61
CA LYS A 152 2.68 21.42 16.80
C LYS A 152 3.61 21.09 15.64
N ARG A 153 4.62 20.24 15.86
CA ARG A 153 5.57 19.85 14.81
C ARG A 153 4.97 18.84 13.84
N LEU A 154 4.23 17.86 14.36
CA LEU A 154 3.52 16.87 13.53
C LEU A 154 2.49 17.55 12.60
N LYS A 155 1.70 18.50 13.12
CA LYS A 155 0.76 19.29 12.32
C LYS A 155 1.46 20.12 11.24
N LYS A 156 2.67 20.62 11.51
CA LYS A 156 3.44 21.38 10.52
C LYS A 156 3.88 20.50 9.35
N ILE A 157 4.32 19.28 9.63
CA ILE A 157 4.63 18.28 8.59
C ILE A 157 3.37 17.96 7.80
N GLY A 158 2.27 17.62 8.47
CA GLY A 158 0.99 17.30 7.80
C GLY A 158 0.49 18.43 6.90
N ALA A 159 0.59 19.69 7.36
CA ALA A 159 0.25 20.87 6.55
C ALA A 159 1.16 21.02 5.33
N CYS A 160 2.47 20.77 5.49
CA CYS A 160 3.39 20.78 4.36
C CYS A 160 3.04 19.69 3.34
N MET A 161 2.80 18.45 3.79
CA MET A 161 2.40 17.35 2.91
C MET A 161 1.10 17.67 2.17
N ALA A 162 0.09 18.20 2.86
CA ALA A 162 -1.18 18.60 2.26
C ALA A 162 -1.01 19.70 1.19
N ALA A 163 -0.08 20.62 1.39
CA ALA A 163 0.23 21.66 0.41
C ALA A 163 0.88 21.06 -0.85
N GLU A 164 1.81 20.12 -0.69
CA GLU A 164 2.48 19.47 -1.83
C GLU A 164 1.51 18.55 -2.59
N THR A 165 0.71 17.73 -1.90
CA THR A 165 -0.31 16.89 -2.56
C THR A 165 -1.35 17.72 -3.29
N SER A 166 -1.75 18.87 -2.74
CA SER A 166 -2.61 19.84 -3.44
C SER A 166 -1.95 20.45 -4.67
N ALA A 167 -0.63 20.64 -4.67
CA ALA A 167 0.11 21.11 -5.82
C ALA A 167 0.26 20.02 -6.90
N MET A 168 0.44 18.75 -6.49
CA MET A 168 0.43 17.59 -7.40
C MET A 168 -0.93 17.40 -8.07
N ALA A 169 -2.02 17.52 -7.31
CA ALA A 169 -3.39 17.43 -7.86
C ALA A 169 -3.67 18.50 -8.93
N LYS A 170 -2.96 19.64 -8.86
CA LYS A 170 -3.03 20.73 -9.85
C LYS A 170 -2.01 20.58 -10.99
N GLY A 171 -1.25 19.48 -11.03
CA GLY A 171 -0.21 19.22 -12.02
C GLY A 171 1.00 20.16 -11.94
N LYS A 172 1.21 20.87 -10.82
CA LYS A 172 2.30 21.86 -10.67
C LYS A 172 3.64 21.22 -10.36
N ILE A 173 3.61 20.11 -9.63
CA ILE A 173 4.78 19.34 -9.23
C ILE A 173 4.45 17.85 -9.33
N THR A 174 5.46 17.02 -9.49
CA THR A 174 5.34 15.56 -9.43
C THR A 174 6.13 14.99 -8.26
N VAL A 175 5.87 13.74 -7.87
CA VAL A 175 6.68 13.03 -6.87
C VAL A 175 8.15 12.96 -7.29
N ALA A 176 8.42 12.72 -8.58
CA ALA A 176 9.76 12.71 -9.14
C ALA A 176 10.48 14.07 -9.02
N ASP A 177 9.74 15.19 -9.04
CA ASP A 177 10.34 16.51 -8.80
C ASP A 177 10.77 16.67 -7.34
N LEU A 178 9.98 16.17 -6.39
CA LEU A 178 10.34 16.16 -4.97
C LEU A 178 11.56 15.29 -4.70
N GLU A 179 11.61 14.10 -5.31
CA GLU A 179 12.75 13.21 -5.21
C GLU A 179 14.04 13.85 -5.73
N LYS A 180 13.99 14.52 -6.89
CA LYS A 180 15.14 15.29 -7.42
C LYS A 180 15.60 16.39 -6.45
N VAL A 181 14.68 17.02 -5.72
CA VAL A 181 15.04 18.02 -4.71
C VAL A 181 15.74 17.36 -3.52
N LEU A 182 15.23 16.21 -3.06
CA LEU A 182 15.84 15.45 -1.97
C LEU A 182 17.24 14.93 -2.31
N ASP A 183 17.45 14.42 -3.52
CA ASP A 183 18.77 14.00 -3.99
C ASP A 183 19.75 15.18 -4.00
N LYS A 184 19.36 16.30 -4.62
CA LYS A 184 20.24 17.48 -4.74
C LYS A 184 20.55 18.17 -3.42
N LYS A 185 19.56 18.29 -2.52
CA LYS A 185 19.70 19.09 -1.29
C LYS A 185 20.03 18.28 -0.06
N ALA A 186 19.58 17.03 0.00
CA ALA A 186 19.70 16.19 1.18
C ALA A 186 20.55 14.93 0.93
N HIS A 187 20.96 14.68 -0.33
CA HIS A 187 21.70 13.50 -0.76
C HIS A 187 20.98 12.19 -0.44
N ILE A 188 19.64 12.21 -0.56
CA ILE A 188 18.76 11.07 -0.34
C ILE A 188 18.32 10.53 -1.69
N THR A 189 18.58 9.26 -1.93
CA THR A 189 18.24 8.54 -3.16
C THR A 189 17.42 7.30 -2.83
N PHE A 190 16.14 7.28 -3.17
CA PHE A 190 15.23 6.23 -2.68
C PHE A 190 15.57 4.84 -3.25
N ASP A 191 15.98 4.78 -4.52
CA ASP A 191 16.44 3.55 -5.17
C ASP A 191 17.69 2.92 -4.54
N LYS A 192 18.53 3.70 -3.85
CA LYS A 192 19.79 3.23 -3.25
C LYS A 192 19.72 3.10 -1.74
N ASP A 193 19.05 4.04 -1.09
CA ASP A 193 19.00 4.16 0.36
C ASP A 193 17.87 3.34 0.98
N PHE A 194 16.84 2.99 0.19
CA PHE A 194 15.67 2.23 0.67
C PHE A 194 15.32 1.00 -0.17
N SER A 195 16.11 0.68 -1.21
CA SER A 195 16.06 -0.65 -1.78
C SER A 195 16.83 -1.60 -0.88
N HIS A 196 16.16 -2.59 -0.31
CA HIS A 196 16.83 -3.77 0.21
C HIS A 196 17.41 -4.52 -0.99
N LYS A 197 18.56 -4.06 -1.51
CA LYS A 197 19.48 -5.04 -2.08
C LYS A 197 19.85 -5.93 -0.91
N GLU A 198 19.27 -7.12 -0.90
CA GLU A 198 19.78 -8.26 -0.17
C GLU A 198 21.30 -8.18 -0.28
N GLU A 199 21.97 -7.87 0.83
CA GLU A 199 23.37 -8.23 0.97
C GLU A 199 23.37 -9.75 0.84
N ALA A 200 23.69 -10.18 -0.39
CA ALA A 200 23.95 -11.55 -0.71
C ALA A 200 24.90 -12.08 0.36
N THR A 201 24.39 -13.02 1.14
CA THR A 201 25.17 -13.77 2.12
C THR A 201 26.38 -14.35 1.41
N ALA A 202 27.56 -13.85 1.80
CA ALA A 202 28.86 -14.44 1.51
C ALA A 202 29.11 -15.63 2.43
#